data_AF-M6JLA0-F1
#
_entry.id   AF-M6JLA0-F1
#
_cell.length_a   1.000
_cell.length_b   1.000
_cell.length_c   1.000
_cell.angle_alpha   90.00
_cell.angle_beta   90.00
_cell.angle_gamma   90.00
#
_symmetry.space_group_name_H-M   'P 1'
#
loop_
_entity.id
_entity.type
_entity.pdbx_description
1 polymer ?
#
loop_
_entity_poly.entity_id
_entity_poly.type
_entity_poly.pdbx_seq_one_letter_code
_entity_poly.pdbx_strand_id
1 'polypeptide(L)'
;MKVDSAISKEIPISLVTYVLTLSGEKKLKYIIRKILARYDRLDLAELIYTSSKELIVNATKAAIKRILFKESKLDINSPEDYIRGMESFHSSLSDKKFPFYREKMKEHNLAIKVTFGFNEHRIILKILNNFRLTDQEEKRVREKFRISRDFDNLFEFFMKFGDSTEGAGLGITMVEILVAQSGFDRHLFTIYSKKGVSQTVAKVEIPLKKDYIPRRVRFARERNVASDT
;
A
#
# COMPACT_ATOMS: atom_id res chain seq x y z
N MET A 1 23.70 -6.31 -10.46
CA MET A 1 23.14 -7.48 -9.76
C MET A 1 21.70 -7.68 -10.24
N LYS A 2 21.48 -8.63 -11.15
CA LYS A 2 20.22 -8.77 -11.92
C LYS A 2 19.15 -9.40 -11.03
N VAL A 3 17.91 -8.90 -11.10
CA VAL A 3 16.74 -9.31 -10.29
C VAL A 3 16.65 -10.83 -10.09
N ASP A 4 16.92 -11.63 -11.14
CA ASP A 4 16.90 -13.09 -11.07
C ASP A 4 17.84 -13.69 -10.02
N SER A 5 19.02 -13.10 -9.81
CA SER A 5 19.96 -13.57 -8.78
C SER A 5 19.50 -13.26 -7.36
N ALA A 6 18.77 -12.16 -7.15
CA ALA A 6 18.16 -11.88 -5.85
C ALA A 6 17.02 -12.87 -5.58
N ILE A 7 16.24 -13.20 -6.61
CA ILE A 7 15.16 -14.19 -6.54
C ILE A 7 15.70 -15.58 -6.20
N SER A 8 16.79 -16.02 -6.83
CA SER A 8 17.36 -17.33 -6.57
C SER A 8 17.91 -17.49 -5.15
N LYS A 9 18.35 -16.39 -4.53
CA LYS A 9 18.91 -16.33 -3.17
C LYS A 9 17.90 -15.87 -2.12
N GLU A 10 16.63 -15.67 -2.49
CA GLU A 10 15.58 -15.14 -1.60
C GLU A 10 15.94 -13.80 -0.93
N ILE A 11 16.76 -12.99 -1.62
CA ILE A 11 17.17 -11.67 -1.14
C ILE A 11 16.02 -10.69 -1.43
N PRO A 12 15.56 -9.91 -0.42
CA PRO A 12 14.51 -8.94 -0.63
C PRO A 12 14.83 -7.95 -1.75
N ILE A 13 13.86 -7.71 -2.62
CA ILE A 13 14.00 -6.79 -3.75
C ILE A 13 13.34 -5.48 -3.39
N SER A 14 14.07 -4.36 -3.51
CA SER A 14 13.54 -3.03 -3.28
C SER A 14 13.60 -2.15 -4.53
N LEU A 15 12.57 -1.34 -4.72
CA LEU A 15 12.49 -0.28 -5.72
C LEU A 15 12.22 1.03 -4.99
N VAL A 16 12.85 2.10 -5.44
CA VAL A 16 12.53 3.46 -4.98
C VAL A 16 11.87 4.19 -6.13
N THR A 17 10.74 4.81 -5.86
CA THR A 17 10.01 5.62 -6.81
C THR A 17 9.43 6.86 -6.13
N TYR A 18 9.10 7.87 -6.93
CA TYR A 18 8.35 9.04 -6.47
C TYR A 18 6.92 9.00 -7.03
N VAL A 19 6.80 8.56 -8.28
CA VAL A 19 5.55 8.33 -8.99
C VAL A 19 5.74 7.07 -9.84
N LEU A 20 4.74 6.19 -9.86
CA LEU A 20 4.81 4.97 -10.67
C LEU A 20 4.70 5.33 -12.16
N THR A 21 5.77 5.11 -12.92
CA THR A 21 5.80 5.32 -14.38
C THR A 21 5.45 4.03 -15.11
N LEU A 22 5.13 4.10 -16.41
CA LEU A 22 4.89 2.91 -17.25
C LEU A 22 6.08 1.91 -17.22
N SER A 23 7.31 2.41 -17.23
CA SER A 23 8.50 1.57 -17.08
C SER A 23 8.59 0.94 -15.68
N GLY A 24 8.24 1.71 -14.64
CA GLY A 24 8.09 1.21 -13.28
C GLY A 24 7.06 0.09 -13.16
N GLU A 25 5.91 0.23 -13.82
CA GLU A 25 4.88 -0.80 -13.88
C GLU A 25 5.36 -2.09 -14.57
N LYS A 26 6.04 -1.96 -15.71
CA LYS A 26 6.63 -3.11 -16.41
C LYS A 26 7.63 -3.84 -15.51
N LYS A 27 8.49 -3.11 -14.80
CA LYS A 27 9.46 -3.67 -13.85
C LYS A 27 8.78 -4.34 -12.66
N LEU A 28 7.72 -3.73 -12.13
CA LEU A 28 6.91 -4.27 -11.04
C LEU A 28 6.26 -5.61 -11.44
N LYS A 29 5.57 -5.64 -12.59
CA LYS A 29 4.98 -6.88 -13.15
C LYS A 29 6.03 -7.97 -13.33
N TYR A 30 7.20 -7.61 -13.88
CA TYR A 30 8.29 -8.56 -14.10
C TYR A 30 8.78 -9.17 -12.78
N ILE A 31 9.07 -8.36 -11.76
CA ILE A 31 9.53 -8.83 -10.44
C ILE A 31 8.49 -9.76 -9.82
N ILE A 32 7.22 -9.35 -9.80
CA ILE A 32 6.12 -10.14 -9.19
C ILE A 32 5.99 -11.50 -9.88
N ARG A 33 5.91 -11.52 -11.22
CA ARG A 33 5.80 -12.76 -11.99
C ARG A 33 6.99 -13.68 -11.78
N LYS A 34 8.22 -13.14 -11.76
CA LYS A 34 9.45 -13.94 -11.54
C LYS A 34 9.50 -14.54 -10.14
N ILE A 35 9.11 -13.81 -9.10
CA ILE A 35 9.04 -14.32 -7.73
C ILE A 35 8.00 -15.44 -7.65
N LEU A 36 6.78 -15.19 -8.14
CA LEU A 36 5.68 -16.15 -8.01
C LEU A 36 5.86 -17.40 -8.88
N ALA A 37 6.45 -17.27 -10.07
CA ALA A 37 6.78 -18.42 -10.92
C ALA A 37 7.75 -19.39 -10.23
N ARG A 38 8.69 -18.89 -9.42
CA ARG A 38 9.64 -19.73 -8.67
C ARG A 38 8.94 -20.66 -7.67
N TYR A 39 7.80 -20.25 -7.15
CA TYR A 39 7.07 -21.01 -6.13
C TYR A 39 5.76 -21.61 -6.66
N ASP A 40 5.59 -21.65 -7.98
CA ASP A 40 4.38 -22.16 -8.64
C ASP A 40 3.08 -21.49 -8.17
N ARG A 41 3.14 -20.18 -7.93
CA ARG A 41 2.01 -19.37 -7.43
C ARG A 41 1.65 -18.19 -8.32
N LEU A 42 1.70 -18.39 -9.64
CA LEU A 42 1.33 -17.37 -10.62
C LEU A 42 -0.15 -16.96 -10.53
N ASP A 43 -1.00 -17.78 -9.92
CA ASP A 43 -2.38 -17.45 -9.55
C ASP A 43 -2.47 -16.18 -8.70
N LEU A 44 -1.43 -15.87 -7.90
CA LEU A 44 -1.39 -14.67 -7.06
C LEU A 44 -0.86 -13.41 -7.75
N ALA A 45 -0.49 -13.50 -9.04
CA ALA A 45 0.18 -12.39 -9.72
C ALA A 45 -0.69 -11.14 -9.79
N GLU A 46 -1.99 -11.30 -10.06
CA GLU A 46 -2.95 -10.21 -10.10
C GLU A 46 -3.14 -9.57 -8.72
N LEU A 47 -3.37 -10.38 -7.68
CA LEU A 47 -3.48 -9.93 -6.29
C LEU A 47 -2.29 -9.03 -5.90
N ILE A 48 -1.07 -9.52 -6.11
CA ILE A 48 0.14 -8.79 -5.69
C ILE A 48 0.38 -7.55 -6.56
N TYR A 49 0.13 -7.62 -7.87
CA TYR A 49 0.32 -6.47 -8.76
C TYR A 49 -0.67 -5.35 -8.48
N THR A 50 -1.96 -5.67 -8.40
CA THR A 50 -3.02 -4.70 -8.11
C THR A 50 -2.80 -4.08 -6.72
N SER A 51 -2.48 -4.90 -5.72
CA SER A 51 -2.10 -4.40 -4.38
C SER A 51 -0.91 -3.46 -4.43
N SER A 52 0.13 -3.80 -5.19
CA SER A 52 1.30 -2.93 -5.34
C SER A 52 0.92 -1.60 -5.99
N LYS A 53 0.15 -1.62 -7.08
CA LYS A 53 -0.24 -0.42 -7.82
C LYS A 53 -1.08 0.52 -6.94
N GLU A 54 -2.14 0.01 -6.32
CA GLU A 54 -3.04 0.82 -5.48
C GLU A 54 -2.32 1.42 -4.27
N LEU A 55 -1.45 0.64 -3.61
CA LEU A 55 -0.72 1.13 -2.46
C LEU A 55 0.37 2.14 -2.84
N ILE A 56 1.03 2.00 -3.99
CA ILE A 56 1.98 3.00 -4.51
C ILE A 56 1.25 4.30 -4.88
N VAL A 57 0.09 4.21 -5.53
CA VAL A 57 -0.73 5.39 -5.87
C VAL A 57 -1.18 6.10 -4.59
N ASN A 58 -1.67 5.36 -3.58
CA ASN A 58 -2.05 5.94 -2.30
C ASN A 58 -0.85 6.59 -1.58
N ALA A 59 0.32 5.96 -1.61
CA ALA A 59 1.56 6.51 -1.06
C ALA A 59 1.97 7.82 -1.75
N THR A 60 1.88 7.86 -3.08
CA THR A 60 2.11 9.05 -3.92
C THR A 60 1.16 10.18 -3.54
N LYS A 61 -0.14 9.89 -3.45
CA LYS A 61 -1.18 10.86 -3.06
C LYS A 61 -0.88 11.46 -1.67
N ALA A 62 -0.48 10.65 -0.71
CA ALA A 62 -0.11 11.13 0.63
C ALA A 62 1.12 12.05 0.59
N ALA A 63 2.12 11.75 -0.24
CA ALA A 63 3.30 12.61 -0.40
C ALA A 63 2.96 13.94 -1.06
N ILE A 64 2.10 13.93 -2.10
CA ILE A 64 1.60 15.14 -2.75
C ILE A 64 0.88 16.05 -1.75
N LYS A 65 0.08 15.49 -0.83
CA LYS A 65 -0.54 16.27 0.25
C LYS A 65 0.51 16.99 1.10
N ARG A 66 1.61 16.32 1.47
CA ARG A 66 2.69 16.96 2.24
C ARG A 66 3.27 18.19 1.54
N ILE A 67 3.44 18.11 0.22
CA ILE A 67 3.92 19.23 -0.60
C ILE A 67 2.89 20.36 -0.61
N LEU A 68 1.64 20.07 -0.97
CA LEU A 68 0.59 21.09 -1.10
C LEU A 68 0.31 21.84 0.19
N PHE A 69 0.26 21.13 1.32
CA PHE A 69 0.08 21.75 2.63
C PHE A 69 1.26 22.66 2.98
N LYS A 70 2.48 22.20 2.72
CA LYS A 70 3.69 23.00 2.96
C LYS A 70 3.73 24.26 2.10
N GLU A 71 3.43 24.14 0.80
CA GLU A 71 3.41 25.27 -0.14
C GLU A 71 2.29 26.28 0.18
N SER A 72 1.15 25.79 0.65
CA SER A 72 0.01 26.62 1.06
C SER A 72 0.14 27.18 2.48
N LYS A 73 1.25 26.90 3.18
CA LYS A 73 1.47 27.27 4.60
C LYS A 73 0.33 26.82 5.53
N LEU A 74 -0.24 25.65 5.26
CA LEU A 74 -1.29 25.01 6.07
C LEU A 74 -0.67 23.97 7.01
N ASP A 75 -1.13 23.91 8.25
CA ASP A 75 -0.78 22.83 9.17
C ASP A 75 -1.63 21.59 8.89
N ILE A 76 -0.99 20.54 8.37
CA ILE A 76 -1.65 19.26 8.07
C ILE A 76 -2.18 18.53 9.31
N ASN A 77 -1.82 18.96 10.52
CA ASN A 77 -2.34 18.41 11.76
C ASN A 77 -3.57 19.17 12.27
N SER A 78 -3.81 20.42 11.84
CA SER A 78 -5.02 21.17 12.19
C SER A 78 -6.23 20.62 11.42
N PRO A 79 -7.36 20.34 12.10
CA PRO A 79 -8.61 19.96 11.44
C PRO A 79 -9.10 20.98 10.39
N GLU A 80 -9.03 22.26 10.72
CA GLU A 80 -9.51 23.36 9.87
C GLU A 80 -8.64 23.50 8.62
N ASP A 81 -7.32 23.50 8.80
CA ASP A 81 -6.35 23.55 7.69
C ASP A 81 -6.41 22.31 6.82
N TYR A 82 -6.69 21.15 7.42
CA TYR A 82 -6.84 19.92 6.67
C TYR A 82 -8.04 19.96 5.73
N ILE A 83 -9.18 20.48 6.18
CA ILE A 83 -10.35 20.65 5.33
C ILE A 83 -10.01 21.53 4.12
N ARG A 84 -9.43 22.72 4.38
CA ARG A 84 -9.01 23.66 3.32
C ARG A 84 -7.99 23.07 2.35
N GLY A 85 -6.97 22.41 2.89
CA GLY A 85 -5.92 21.78 2.09
C GLY A 85 -6.44 20.60 1.26
N MET A 86 -7.48 19.90 1.72
CA MET A 86 -8.10 18.83 0.96
C MET A 86 -8.94 19.33 -0.22
N GLU A 87 -9.59 20.49 -0.13
CA GLU A 87 -10.27 21.13 -1.27
C GLU A 87 -9.27 21.48 -2.39
N SER A 88 -8.14 22.07 -2.00
CA SER A 88 -7.01 22.34 -2.91
C SER A 88 -6.42 21.06 -3.50
N PHE A 89 -6.29 20.00 -2.69
CA PHE A 89 -5.83 18.69 -3.14
C PHE A 89 -6.76 18.11 -4.21
N HIS A 90 -8.07 18.07 -3.96
CA HIS A 90 -9.03 17.49 -4.89
C HIS A 90 -9.11 18.24 -6.23
N SER A 91 -9.06 19.57 -6.20
CA SER A 91 -9.03 20.38 -7.43
C SER A 91 -7.69 20.26 -8.19
N SER A 92 -6.60 19.98 -7.47
CA SER A 92 -5.27 19.84 -8.05
C SER A 92 -4.99 18.45 -8.61
N LEU A 93 -5.63 17.40 -8.10
CA LEU A 93 -5.30 16.02 -8.41
C LEU A 93 -5.95 15.53 -9.72
N SER A 94 -5.24 15.73 -10.83
CA SER A 94 -5.47 14.94 -12.04
C SER A 94 -4.23 14.12 -12.37
N ASP A 95 -4.39 12.92 -12.90
CA ASP A 95 -3.27 12.02 -13.25
C ASP A 95 -2.28 12.68 -14.23
N LYS A 96 -2.76 13.65 -15.02
CA LYS A 96 -1.94 14.49 -15.91
C LYS A 96 -0.88 15.32 -15.16
N LYS A 97 -1.04 15.58 -13.86
CA LYS A 97 -0.08 16.35 -13.04
C LYS A 97 0.94 15.48 -12.30
N PHE A 98 0.85 14.15 -12.39
CA PHE A 98 1.79 13.26 -11.70
C PHE A 98 3.25 13.48 -12.12
N PRO A 99 3.59 13.73 -13.42
CA PRO A 99 4.94 14.08 -13.81
C PRO A 99 5.48 15.34 -13.13
N PHE A 100 4.63 16.36 -12.94
CA PHE A 100 5.00 17.59 -12.22
C PHE A 100 5.31 17.32 -10.75
N TYR A 101 4.44 16.57 -10.06
CA TYR A 101 4.68 16.23 -8.65
C TYR A 101 5.86 15.29 -8.45
N ARG A 102 6.24 14.49 -9.46
CA ARG A 102 7.42 13.63 -9.38
C ARG A 102 8.69 14.42 -9.07
N GLU A 103 8.90 15.56 -9.73
CA GLU A 103 10.10 16.37 -9.50
C GLU A 103 10.04 17.08 -8.15
N LYS A 104 8.89 17.65 -7.76
CA LYS A 104 8.71 18.21 -6.41
C LYS A 104 8.92 17.18 -5.30
N MET A 105 8.45 15.94 -5.47
CA MET A 105 8.68 14.89 -4.49
C MET A 105 10.17 14.54 -4.35
N LYS A 106 10.97 14.66 -5.41
CA LYS A 106 12.44 14.53 -5.29
C LYS A 106 13.05 15.68 -4.52
N GLU A 107 12.68 16.91 -4.84
CA GLU A 107 13.17 18.13 -4.16
C GLU A 107 12.88 18.08 -2.65
N HIS A 108 11.70 17.56 -2.28
CA HIS A 108 11.30 17.39 -0.88
C HIS A 108 11.75 16.06 -0.24
N ASN A 109 12.53 15.23 -0.96
CA ASN A 109 12.97 13.91 -0.51
C ASN A 109 11.81 13.00 -0.04
N LEU A 110 10.66 13.05 -0.71
CA LEU A 110 9.46 12.26 -0.41
C LEU A 110 9.44 10.98 -1.26
N ALA A 111 10.45 10.14 -1.07
CA ALA A 111 10.59 8.89 -1.80
C ALA A 111 9.67 7.78 -1.24
N ILE A 112 9.12 6.98 -2.15
CA ILE A 112 8.34 5.78 -1.85
C ILE A 112 9.23 4.57 -2.05
N LYS A 113 9.40 3.76 -1.02
CA LYS A 113 10.14 2.49 -1.10
C LYS A 113 9.18 1.31 -1.19
N VAL A 114 9.28 0.56 -2.28
CA VAL A 114 8.55 -0.69 -2.54
C VAL A 114 9.48 -1.84 -2.25
N THR A 115 9.13 -2.75 -1.37
CA THR A 115 9.96 -3.91 -1.02
C THR A 115 9.16 -5.21 -1.11
N PHE A 116 9.71 -6.19 -1.82
CA PHE A 116 9.26 -7.57 -1.85
C PHE A 116 10.22 -8.42 -1.01
N GLY A 117 9.75 -8.92 0.13
CA GLY A 117 10.41 -10.01 0.84
C GLY A 117 9.67 -11.30 0.51
N PHE A 118 10.39 -12.37 0.21
CA PHE A 118 9.76 -13.63 -0.20
C PHE A 118 10.64 -14.79 0.19
N ASN A 119 10.01 -15.94 0.39
CA ASN A 119 10.64 -17.24 0.46
C ASN A 119 9.60 -18.30 0.08
N GLU A 120 9.95 -19.58 0.17
CA GLU A 120 9.04 -20.68 -0.14
C GLU A 120 7.71 -20.68 0.63
N HIS A 121 7.61 -20.00 1.76
CA HIS A 121 6.41 -20.00 2.60
C HIS A 121 5.48 -18.81 2.33
N ARG A 122 6.01 -17.67 1.87
CA ARG A 122 5.25 -16.42 1.81
C ARG A 122 5.87 -15.37 0.89
N ILE A 123 5.04 -14.43 0.46
CA ILE A 123 5.44 -13.15 -0.11
C ILE A 123 4.94 -12.00 0.78
N ILE A 124 5.80 -11.02 1.00
CA ILE A 124 5.53 -9.80 1.76
C ILE A 124 5.81 -8.60 0.87
N LEU A 125 4.75 -7.90 0.48
CA LEU A 125 4.81 -6.59 -0.14
C LEU A 125 4.82 -5.52 0.94
N LYS A 126 5.76 -4.57 0.88
CA LYS A 126 5.79 -3.36 1.71
C LYS A 126 5.90 -2.12 0.85
N ILE A 127 5.01 -1.15 1.07
CA ILE A 127 5.12 0.20 0.54
C ILE A 127 5.39 1.14 1.71
N LEU A 128 6.49 1.89 1.64
CA LEU A 128 6.94 2.77 2.72
C LEU A 128 6.98 4.22 2.25
N ASN A 129 6.34 5.09 3.04
CA ASN A 129 6.55 6.54 3.03
C ASN A 129 7.42 6.94 4.22
N ASN A 130 8.28 7.93 4.03
CA ASN A 130 9.20 8.46 5.04
C ASN A 130 8.59 9.56 5.92
N PHE A 131 7.27 9.49 6.12
CA PHE A 131 6.52 10.35 7.03
C PHE A 131 5.40 9.55 7.68
N ARG A 132 4.98 9.97 8.88
CA ARG A 132 3.83 9.39 9.58
C ARG A 132 2.50 9.84 8.99
N LEU A 133 1.47 9.02 9.18
CA LEU A 133 0.08 9.44 9.00
C LEU A 133 -0.25 10.54 10.03
N THR A 134 -1.10 11.47 9.64
CA THR A 134 -1.79 12.34 10.60
C THR A 134 -2.98 11.59 11.22
N ASP A 135 -3.49 12.06 12.36
CA ASP A 135 -4.67 11.47 13.00
C ASP A 135 -5.88 11.43 12.07
N GLN A 136 -6.01 12.45 11.22
CA GLN A 136 -7.08 12.55 10.23
C GLN A 136 -6.93 11.51 9.11
N GLU A 137 -5.70 11.28 8.65
CA GLU A 137 -5.41 10.23 7.68
C GLU A 137 -5.61 8.84 8.28
N GLU A 138 -5.24 8.64 9.54
CA GLU A 138 -5.47 7.38 10.25
C GLU A 138 -6.96 7.07 10.38
N LYS A 139 -7.79 8.05 10.76
CA LYS A 139 -9.26 7.92 10.78
C LYS A 139 -9.80 7.52 9.40
N ARG A 140 -9.34 8.17 8.33
CA ARG A 140 -9.74 7.84 6.94
C ARG A 140 -9.28 6.46 6.50
N VAL A 141 -8.10 6.02 6.91
CA VAL A 141 -7.61 4.65 6.63
C VAL A 141 -8.49 3.62 7.34
N ARG A 142 -8.82 3.83 8.62
CA ARG A 142 -9.71 2.95 9.39
C ARG A 142 -11.10 2.86 8.77
N GLU A 143 -11.63 3.97 8.28
CA GLU A 143 -12.93 3.98 7.61
C GLU A 143 -12.91 3.14 6.32
N LYS A 144 -11.84 3.23 5.51
CA LYS A 144 -11.69 2.39 4.31
C LYS A 144 -11.61 0.91 4.61
N PHE A 145 -10.99 0.54 5.74
CA PHE A 145 -10.97 -0.84 6.27
C PHE A 145 -12.33 -1.28 6.85
N ARG A 146 -13.21 -0.34 7.19
CA ARG A 146 -14.58 -0.65 7.64
C ARG A 146 -15.48 -0.92 6.44
N ILE A 147 -15.46 -0.01 5.47
CA ILE A 147 -16.27 -0.07 4.23
C ILE A 147 -16.03 -1.38 3.47
N SER A 148 -14.78 -1.84 3.37
CA SER A 148 -14.41 -3.07 2.65
C SER A 148 -15.13 -4.32 3.15
N ARG A 149 -15.54 -4.36 4.43
CA ARG A 149 -16.18 -5.51 5.06
C ARG A 149 -17.59 -5.73 4.53
N ASP A 150 -18.18 -4.71 3.92
CA ASP A 150 -19.53 -4.76 3.36
C ASP A 150 -19.53 -5.35 1.93
N PHE A 151 -18.40 -5.86 1.44
CA PHE A 151 -18.24 -6.36 0.08
C PHE A 151 -17.51 -7.70 0.06
N ASP A 152 -18.11 -8.68 -0.61
CA ASP A 152 -17.51 -10.02 -0.74
C ASP A 152 -16.50 -10.08 -1.90
N ASN A 153 -16.75 -9.30 -2.95
CA ASN A 153 -15.93 -9.29 -4.16
C ASN A 153 -15.84 -7.89 -4.78
N LEU A 154 -14.87 -7.73 -5.67
CA LEU A 154 -14.63 -6.45 -6.36
C LEU A 154 -15.79 -6.04 -7.28
N PHE A 155 -16.57 -6.98 -7.81
CA PHE A 155 -17.68 -6.66 -8.70
C PHE A 155 -18.78 -5.88 -7.96
N GLU A 156 -19.23 -6.36 -6.81
CA GLU A 156 -20.19 -5.64 -5.95
C GLU A 156 -19.67 -4.26 -5.53
N PHE A 157 -18.38 -4.20 -5.22
CA PHE A 157 -17.71 -2.96 -4.87
C PHE A 157 -17.76 -1.93 -6.01
N PHE A 158 -17.46 -2.35 -7.24
CA PHE A 158 -17.57 -1.50 -8.42
C PHE A 158 -19.01 -1.16 -8.79
N MET A 159 -19.98 -2.06 -8.58
CA MET A 159 -21.39 -1.73 -8.80
C MET A 159 -21.87 -0.61 -7.88
N LYS A 160 -21.38 -0.54 -6.65
CA LYS A 160 -21.76 0.50 -5.68
C LYS A 160 -20.97 1.80 -5.83
N PHE A 161 -19.71 1.73 -6.29
CA PHE A 161 -18.80 2.89 -6.31
C PHE A 161 -18.22 3.22 -7.70
N GLY A 162 -18.71 2.61 -8.78
CA GLY A 162 -18.10 2.61 -10.12
C GLY A 162 -17.60 3.97 -10.59
N ASP A 163 -18.49 4.96 -10.68
CA ASP A 163 -18.16 6.33 -11.11
C ASP A 163 -17.26 7.09 -10.12
N SER A 164 -17.18 6.63 -8.87
CA SER A 164 -16.39 7.24 -7.81
C SER A 164 -15.00 6.62 -7.63
N THR A 165 -14.73 5.44 -8.19
CA THR A 165 -13.50 4.69 -7.87
C THR A 165 -12.21 5.39 -8.34
N GLU A 166 -12.25 6.03 -9.51
CA GLU A 166 -11.13 6.78 -10.06
C GLU A 166 -11.04 8.17 -9.40
N GLY A 167 -10.43 8.24 -8.21
CA GLY A 167 -10.17 9.50 -7.50
C GLY A 167 -10.73 9.60 -6.09
N ALA A 168 -11.76 8.82 -5.71
CA ALA A 168 -12.31 8.84 -4.34
C ALA A 168 -11.36 8.25 -3.27
N GLY A 169 -10.21 7.72 -3.68
CA GLY A 169 -9.20 7.20 -2.77
C GLY A 169 -9.56 5.84 -2.16
N LEU A 170 -10.34 5.03 -2.88
CA LEU A 170 -10.84 3.74 -2.43
C LEU A 170 -9.85 2.56 -2.59
N GLY A 171 -8.62 2.80 -3.09
CA GLY A 171 -7.63 1.74 -3.34
C GLY A 171 -7.31 0.85 -2.13
N ILE A 172 -7.34 1.38 -0.90
CA ILE A 172 -7.15 0.57 0.32
C ILE A 172 -8.27 -0.47 0.46
N THR A 173 -9.51 -0.05 0.24
CA THR A 173 -10.70 -0.91 0.28
C THR A 173 -10.62 -2.00 -0.79
N MET A 174 -10.22 -1.62 -2.01
CA MET A 174 -10.02 -2.55 -3.12
C MET A 174 -8.98 -3.63 -2.79
N VAL A 175 -7.85 -3.25 -2.19
CA VAL A 175 -6.81 -4.21 -1.79
C VAL A 175 -7.32 -5.20 -0.75
N GLU A 176 -8.07 -4.74 0.24
CA GLU A 176 -8.60 -5.63 1.27
C GLU A 176 -9.62 -6.63 0.70
N ILE A 177 -10.53 -6.16 -0.17
CA ILE A 177 -11.49 -7.04 -0.85
C ILE A 177 -10.74 -8.05 -1.72
N LEU A 178 -9.72 -7.64 -2.47
CA LEU A 178 -8.96 -8.54 -3.33
C LEU A 178 -8.20 -9.62 -2.52
N VAL A 179 -7.66 -9.26 -1.36
CA VAL A 179 -7.06 -10.22 -0.42
C VAL A 179 -8.12 -11.24 0.02
N ALA A 180 -9.30 -10.78 0.44
CA ALA A 180 -10.40 -11.64 0.88
C ALA A 180 -10.88 -12.58 -0.23
N GLN A 181 -11.17 -12.02 -1.40
CA GLN A 181 -11.65 -12.73 -2.59
C GLN A 181 -10.64 -13.79 -3.07
N SER A 182 -9.35 -13.58 -2.81
CA SER A 182 -8.30 -14.57 -3.10
C SER A 182 -8.18 -15.69 -2.04
N GLY A 183 -9.12 -15.76 -1.10
CA GLY A 183 -9.17 -16.80 -0.05
C GLY A 183 -8.28 -16.52 1.16
N PHE A 184 -7.79 -15.30 1.32
CA PHE A 184 -6.91 -14.92 2.43
C PHE A 184 -7.64 -14.06 3.46
N ASP A 185 -7.19 -14.12 4.72
CA ASP A 185 -7.68 -13.21 5.76
C ASP A 185 -7.32 -11.76 5.40
N ARG A 186 -8.33 -10.88 5.38
CA ARG A 186 -8.22 -9.43 5.16
C ARG A 186 -7.17 -8.77 6.05
N HIS A 187 -6.99 -9.27 7.28
CA HIS A 187 -6.02 -8.77 8.25
C HIS A 187 -4.55 -8.98 7.85
N LEU A 188 -4.29 -9.71 6.77
CA LEU A 188 -2.97 -9.84 6.14
C LEU A 188 -2.55 -8.59 5.37
N PHE A 189 -3.49 -7.69 5.10
CA PHE A 189 -3.21 -6.32 4.75
C PHE A 189 -3.25 -5.42 6.00
N THR A 190 -2.20 -4.62 6.18
CA THR A 190 -2.05 -3.70 7.32
C THR A 190 -1.43 -2.38 6.86
N ILE A 191 -1.85 -1.29 7.49
CA ILE A 191 -1.16 0.01 7.40
C ILE A 191 -0.82 0.45 8.82
N TYR A 192 0.43 0.83 9.07
CA TYR A 192 0.88 1.28 10.38
C TYR A 192 2.05 2.26 10.28
N SER A 193 2.20 3.07 11.33
CA SER A 193 3.41 3.85 11.59
C SER A 193 4.11 3.28 12.82
N LYS A 194 5.44 3.09 12.74
CA LYS A 194 6.20 2.57 13.88
C LYS A 194 6.45 3.68 14.90
N LYS A 195 6.15 3.44 16.18
CA LYS A 195 6.43 4.41 17.26
C LYS A 195 7.90 4.82 17.25
N GLY A 196 8.17 6.12 17.33
CA GLY A 196 9.53 6.68 17.31
C GLY A 196 10.19 6.75 15.92
N VAL A 197 9.50 6.34 14.85
CA VAL A 197 10.00 6.44 13.48
C VAL A 197 8.99 7.18 12.62
N SER A 198 9.40 8.27 11.97
CA SER A 198 8.54 9.03 11.06
C SER A 198 8.36 8.30 9.73
N GLN A 199 7.61 7.20 9.74
CA GLN A 199 7.37 6.35 8.57
C GLN A 199 5.95 5.79 8.61
N THR A 200 5.40 5.55 7.43
CA THR A 200 4.14 4.82 7.25
C THR A 200 4.43 3.62 6.36
N VAL A 201 3.97 2.44 6.77
CA VAL A 201 4.17 1.19 6.06
C VAL A 201 2.82 0.56 5.76
N ALA A 202 2.50 0.39 4.48
CA ALA A 202 1.47 -0.51 4.02
C ALA A 202 2.10 -1.88 3.74
N LYS A 203 1.60 -2.94 4.36
CA LYS A 203 2.13 -4.31 4.26
C LYS A 203 1.01 -5.27 3.87
N VAL A 204 1.24 -6.03 2.80
CA VAL A 204 0.44 -7.20 2.41
C VAL A 204 1.31 -8.44 2.56
N GLU A 205 0.85 -9.43 3.34
CA GLU A 205 1.59 -10.66 3.64
C GLU A 205 0.78 -11.87 3.17
N ILE A 206 1.14 -12.48 2.04
CA ILE A 206 0.40 -13.59 1.45
C ILE A 206 1.15 -14.91 1.65
N PRO A 207 0.52 -15.92 2.30
CA PRO A 207 1.03 -17.28 2.35
C PRO A 207 1.16 -17.91 0.96
N LEU A 208 2.31 -18.54 0.69
CA LEU A 208 2.52 -19.36 -0.51
C LEU A 208 2.26 -20.84 -0.23
N LYS A 209 2.41 -21.29 1.02
CA LYS A 209 2.05 -22.63 1.51
C LYS A 209 0.94 -22.56 2.56
N LYS A 210 0.14 -23.63 2.66
CA LYS A 210 -1.04 -23.71 3.55
C LYS A 210 -0.67 -23.77 5.05
N ASP A 211 0.49 -24.31 5.36
CA ASP A 211 1.02 -24.50 6.72
C ASP A 211 1.66 -23.22 7.31
N TYR A 212 1.86 -22.19 6.48
CA TYR A 212 2.46 -20.95 6.94
C TYR A 212 1.50 -20.19 7.87
N ILE A 213 1.95 -19.92 9.11
CA ILE A 213 1.24 -19.09 10.07
C ILE A 213 1.68 -17.62 9.91
N PRO A 214 0.79 -16.71 9.48
CA PRO A 214 1.13 -15.31 9.30
C PRO A 214 1.63 -14.63 10.57
N ARG A 215 2.51 -13.64 10.43
CA ARG A 215 3.09 -12.93 11.59
C ARG A 215 2.04 -12.35 12.53
N ARG A 216 0.93 -11.84 11.98
CA ARG A 216 -0.15 -11.25 12.77
C ARG A 216 -0.85 -12.29 13.65
N VAL A 217 -1.10 -13.48 13.11
CA VAL A 217 -1.71 -14.60 13.85
C VAL A 217 -0.78 -15.06 14.97
N ARG A 218 0.52 -15.16 14.70
CA ARG A 218 1.53 -15.47 15.74
C ARG A 218 1.52 -14.45 16.87
N PHE A 219 1.58 -13.16 16.53
CA PHE A 219 1.56 -12.09 17.53
C PHE A 219 0.28 -12.08 18.38
N ALA A 220 -0.88 -12.38 17.79
CA ALA A 220 -2.13 -12.49 18.54
C ALA A 220 -2.10 -13.69 19.51
N ARG A 221 -1.58 -14.84 19.09
CA ARG A 221 -1.42 -16.03 19.94
C ARG A 221 -0.46 -15.75 21.11
N GLU A 222 0.68 -15.13 20.85
CA GLU A 222 1.68 -14.77 21.87
C GLU A 222 1.10 -13.80 22.91
N ARG A 223 0.25 -12.85 22.50
CA ARG A 223 -0.43 -11.94 23.43
C ARG A 223 -1.46 -12.63 24.31
N ASN A 224 -2.25 -13.55 23.76
CA ASN A 224 -3.27 -14.26 24.53
C ASN A 224 -2.64 -15.21 25.56
N VAL A 225 -1.53 -15.86 25.20
CA VAL A 225 -0.77 -16.69 26.17
C VAL A 225 -0.20 -15.85 27.30
N ALA A 226 0.26 -14.63 27.02
CA ALA A 226 0.79 -13.72 28.03
C ALA A 226 -0.28 -13.02 28.90
N SER A 227 -1.57 -13.08 28.53
CA SER A 227 -2.68 -12.56 29.35
C SER A 227 -3.31 -13.62 30.26
N ASP A 228 -3.03 -14.90 29.99
CA ASP A 228 -3.53 -16.06 30.75
C ASP A 228 -2.49 -16.57 31.77
N THR A 229 -1.37 -15.87 31.93
CA THR A 229 -0.29 -16.12 32.91
C THR A 229 -0.08 -14.91 33.79
#